data_AF-A0A1G2PL86-F1
#
_entry.id   AF-A0A1G2PL86-F1
#
_cell.length_a   1.000
_cell.length_b   1.000
_cell.length_c   1.000
_cell.angle_alpha   90.00
_cell.angle_beta   90.00
_cell.angle_gamma   90.00
#
_symmetry.space_group_name_H-M   'P 1'
#
loop_
_entity.id
_entity.type
_entity.pdbx_description
1 polymer ?
#
loop_
_entity_poly.entity_id
_entity_poly.type
_entity_poly.pdbx_seq_one_letter_code
_entity_poly.pdbx_strand_id
1 'polypeptide(L)'
;MEKLLKLLLAIAVSQLAGVVGSAFTVSAIPTWYAMLDKPSFSPPNWLFGPVWVTLYTLMGISFFLIWQKGLGRLEVRRAALFFLIHLIFNAAWTIIFFGFQNLLLAFIEIIILWALIAILIAQFRKIYKWAAVLLIPYLIWVSFAAVLNFSLWKLNASSLGDSGNTGQITNFDECVKAGYPVLESYPAQCKTPDGEGFVQDIGNELEKQDLIRVSSPRPNQIISSPLVVEGEARGIWFFEASFPIRILDDSGNELGVSFAQAQDEWMTEEFVPFRGEIEFSKPLTLQGRIIFEKDNPSGLPEHQDALYMPITF
;
A
#
# COMPACT_ATOMS: atom_id res chain seq x y z
N MET A 1 -42.53 12.67 26.36
CA MET A 1 -41.99 11.92 25.21
C MET A 1 -42.63 10.54 25.21
N GLU A 2 -43.36 10.20 24.15
CA GLU A 2 -44.03 8.91 24.01
C GLU A 2 -43.02 7.75 24.00
N LYS A 3 -43.43 6.56 24.47
CA LYS A 3 -42.54 5.38 24.57
C LYS A 3 -41.96 5.01 23.20
N LEU A 4 -42.75 5.14 22.14
CA LEU A 4 -42.33 4.86 20.77
C LEU A 4 -41.18 5.77 20.33
N LEU A 5 -41.28 7.08 20.61
CA LEU A 5 -40.24 8.05 20.25
C LEU A 5 -38.90 7.75 20.95
N LYS A 6 -38.92 7.39 22.23
CA LYS A 6 -37.70 6.97 22.96
C LYS A 6 -37.04 5.73 22.36
N LEU A 7 -37.85 4.75 21.93
CA LEU A 7 -37.36 3.52 21.31
C LEU A 7 -36.68 3.83 19.97
N LEU A 8 -37.35 4.60 19.11
CA LEU A 8 -36.82 5.02 17.82
C LEU A 8 -35.52 5.80 17.98
N LEU A 9 -35.44 6.74 18.92
CA LEU A 9 -34.22 7.49 19.20
C LEU A 9 -33.07 6.60 19.68
N ALA A 10 -33.34 5.64 20.57
CA ALA A 10 -32.31 4.72 21.08
C ALA A 10 -31.74 3.83 19.98
N ILE A 11 -32.60 3.31 19.09
CA ILE A 11 -32.18 2.53 17.93
C ILE A 11 -31.42 3.41 16.94
N ALA A 12 -31.94 4.61 16.63
CA ALA A 12 -31.30 5.53 15.69
C ALA A 12 -29.88 5.94 16.14
N VAL A 13 -29.68 6.26 17.43
CA VAL A 13 -28.34 6.57 17.97
C VAL A 13 -27.39 5.39 17.85
N SER A 14 -27.87 4.17 18.09
CA SER A 14 -27.03 2.97 17.96
C SER A 14 -26.67 2.68 16.51
N GLN A 15 -27.64 2.80 15.59
CA GLN A 15 -27.41 2.61 14.16
C GLN A 15 -26.51 3.70 13.56
N LEU A 16 -26.60 4.94 14.05
CA LEU A 16 -25.74 6.03 13.60
C LEU A 16 -24.26 5.73 13.81
N ALA A 17 -23.90 5.10 14.94
CA ALA A 17 -22.53 4.64 15.19
C ALA A 17 -22.07 3.65 14.10
N GLY A 18 -22.94 2.72 13.70
CA GLY A 18 -22.69 1.79 12.60
C GLY A 18 -22.56 2.45 11.23
N VAL A 19 -23.41 3.45 10.93
CA VAL A 19 -23.36 4.21 9.68
C VAL A 19 -22.04 4.98 9.56
N VAL A 20 -21.61 5.66 10.62
CA VAL A 20 -20.33 6.38 10.66
C VAL A 20 -19.17 5.42 10.39
N GLY A 21 -19.18 4.23 11.02
CA GLY A 21 -18.19 3.20 10.73
C GLY A 21 -18.22 2.72 9.28
N SER A 22 -19.41 2.49 8.73
CA SER A 22 -19.58 1.92 7.38
C SER A 22 -18.93 2.76 6.27
N ALA A 23 -18.82 4.08 6.45
CA ALA A 23 -18.15 4.97 5.51
C ALA A 23 -16.69 4.60 5.26
N PHE A 24 -16.00 4.04 6.27
CA PHE A 24 -14.62 3.57 6.16
C PHE A 24 -14.56 2.10 5.73
N THR A 25 -15.54 1.28 6.12
CA THR A 25 -15.57 -0.15 5.79
C THR A 25 -15.81 -0.43 4.31
N VAL A 26 -16.73 0.30 3.67
CA VAL A 26 -17.21 -0.04 2.31
C VAL A 26 -16.11 0.05 1.25
N SER A 27 -15.25 1.06 1.32
CA SER A 27 -14.12 1.22 0.39
C SER A 27 -12.94 0.30 0.73
N ALA A 28 -12.71 0.05 2.02
CA ALA A 28 -11.56 -0.72 2.49
C ALA A 28 -11.73 -2.24 2.35
N ILE A 29 -12.96 -2.77 2.34
CA ILE A 29 -13.21 -4.20 2.16
C ILE A 29 -12.66 -4.77 0.84
N PRO A 30 -13.02 -4.23 -0.35
CA PRO A 30 -12.58 -4.78 -1.63
C PRO A 30 -11.12 -4.44 -1.98
N THR A 31 -10.53 -3.46 -1.28
CA THR A 31 -9.17 -2.97 -1.55
C THR A 31 -8.18 -3.53 -0.53
N TRP A 32 -8.00 -2.83 0.60
CA TRP A 32 -7.02 -3.16 1.62
C TRP A 32 -7.31 -4.49 2.33
N TYR A 33 -8.53 -4.67 2.82
CA TYR A 33 -8.87 -5.88 3.59
C TYR A 33 -8.77 -7.14 2.74
N ALA A 34 -9.04 -7.06 1.44
CA ALA A 34 -8.87 -8.17 0.50
C ALA A 34 -7.42 -8.66 0.43
N MET A 35 -6.44 -7.76 0.54
CA MET A 35 -5.01 -8.07 0.46
C MET A 35 -4.42 -8.70 1.74
N LEU A 36 -5.09 -8.60 2.88
CA LEU A 36 -4.60 -9.18 4.13
C LEU A 36 -4.60 -10.71 4.11
N ASP A 37 -3.57 -11.30 4.74
CA ASP A 37 -3.56 -12.72 5.09
C ASP A 37 -4.61 -12.99 6.18
N LYS A 38 -5.59 -13.83 5.85
CA LYS A 38 -6.77 -14.10 6.70
C LYS A 38 -6.68 -15.51 7.28
N PRO A 39 -6.99 -15.70 8.58
CA PRO A 39 -7.11 -17.03 9.13
C PRO A 39 -8.30 -17.79 8.51
N SER A 40 -8.22 -19.12 8.50
CA SER A 40 -9.24 -20.00 7.90
C SER A 40 -10.65 -19.87 8.48
N PHE A 41 -10.79 -19.31 9.68
CA PHE A 41 -12.08 -19.08 10.35
C PHE A 41 -12.69 -17.70 10.06
N SER A 42 -12.07 -16.89 9.20
CA SER A 42 -12.59 -15.56 8.83
C SER A 42 -13.94 -15.71 8.13
N PRO A 43 -15.00 -15.02 8.58
CA PRO A 43 -16.30 -15.16 7.96
C PRO A 43 -16.32 -14.46 6.59
N PRO A 44 -17.23 -14.85 5.68
CA PRO A 44 -17.45 -14.13 4.44
C PRO A 44 -17.80 -12.65 4.68
N ASN A 45 -17.29 -11.73 3.86
CA ASN A 45 -17.45 -10.28 4.03
C ASN A 45 -18.93 -9.84 4.14
N TRP A 46 -19.84 -10.49 3.42
CA TRP A 46 -21.26 -10.15 3.45
C TRP A 46 -21.91 -10.39 4.83
N LEU A 47 -21.34 -11.26 5.67
CA LEU A 47 -21.91 -11.63 6.97
C LEU A 47 -21.83 -10.48 7.98
N PHE A 48 -20.81 -9.63 7.88
CA PHE A 48 -20.58 -8.54 8.84
C PHE A 48 -21.75 -7.55 8.89
N GLY A 49 -22.32 -7.17 7.73
CA GLY A 49 -23.41 -6.19 7.64
C GLY A 49 -24.67 -6.59 8.43
N PRO A 50 -25.30 -7.74 8.10
CA PRO A 50 -26.48 -8.22 8.80
C PRO A 50 -26.27 -8.42 10.31
N VAL A 51 -25.10 -8.93 10.70
CA VAL A 51 -24.75 -9.10 12.12
C VAL A 51 -24.72 -7.75 12.83
N TRP A 52 -23.98 -6.77 12.32
CA TRP A 52 -23.87 -5.46 12.96
C TRP A 52 -25.21 -4.71 13.01
N VAL A 53 -26.00 -4.72 11.93
CA VAL A 53 -27.35 -4.11 11.93
C VAL A 53 -28.23 -4.72 13.03
N THR A 54 -28.17 -6.05 13.19
CA THR A 54 -28.89 -6.77 14.25
C THR A 54 -28.38 -6.36 15.63
N LEU A 55 -27.06 -6.34 15.84
CA LEU A 55 -26.45 -5.98 17.11
C LEU A 55 -26.78 -4.54 17.52
N TYR A 56 -26.67 -3.56 16.62
CA TYR A 56 -27.05 -2.17 16.92
C TYR A 56 -28.53 -2.03 17.26
N THR A 57 -29.40 -2.84 16.64
CA THR A 57 -30.82 -2.88 16.98
C THR A 57 -31.03 -3.40 18.41
N LEU A 58 -30.37 -4.50 18.78
CA LEU A 58 -30.41 -5.06 20.13
C LEU A 58 -29.84 -4.09 21.18
N MET A 59 -28.74 -3.40 20.86
CA MET A 59 -28.15 -2.35 21.71
C MET A 59 -29.15 -1.21 21.93
N GLY A 60 -29.81 -0.72 20.88
CA GLY A 60 -30.82 0.33 20.97
C GLY A 60 -32.01 -0.08 21.83
N ILE A 61 -32.52 -1.30 21.66
CA ILE A 61 -33.61 -1.83 22.50
C ILE A 61 -33.15 -1.97 23.96
N SER A 62 -31.93 -2.47 24.18
CA SER A 62 -31.34 -2.60 25.52
C SER A 62 -31.25 -1.24 26.22
N PHE A 63 -30.71 -0.23 25.53
CA PHE A 63 -30.61 1.13 26.04
C PHE A 63 -31.97 1.75 26.32
N PHE A 64 -32.95 1.55 25.44
CA PHE A 64 -34.33 1.99 25.63
C PHE A 64 -34.94 1.45 26.94
N LEU A 65 -34.74 0.15 27.24
CA LEU A 65 -35.26 -0.49 28.45
C LEU A 65 -34.68 0.14 29.73
N ILE A 66 -33.41 0.55 29.69
CA ILE A 66 -32.75 1.29 30.78
C ILE A 66 -33.29 2.71 30.88
N TRP A 67 -33.43 3.41 29.75
CA TRP A 67 -33.97 4.77 29.71
C TRP A 67 -35.40 4.84 30.28
N GLN A 68 -36.21 3.80 30.10
CA GLN A 68 -37.57 3.71 30.68
C GLN A 68 -37.58 3.65 32.22
N LYS A 69 -36.47 3.29 32.88
CA LYS A 69 -36.36 3.32 34.34
C LYS A 69 -36.22 4.72 34.93
N GLY A 70 -36.03 5.73 34.07
CA GLY A 70 -36.05 7.14 34.40
C GLY A 70 -34.66 7.71 34.70
N LEU A 71 -34.29 8.77 33.97
CA LEU A 71 -32.99 9.47 34.11
C LEU A 71 -32.84 10.25 35.42
N GLY A 72 -33.89 10.34 36.24
CA GLY A 72 -33.80 10.94 37.58
C GLY A 72 -32.98 10.10 38.56
N ARG A 73 -32.78 8.81 38.28
CA ARG A 73 -31.92 7.93 39.08
C ARG A 73 -30.47 8.07 38.61
N LEU A 74 -29.56 8.37 39.55
CA LEU A 74 -28.14 8.55 39.26
C LEU A 74 -27.51 7.34 38.57
N GLU A 75 -27.90 6.12 38.98
CA GLU A 75 -27.44 4.87 38.37
C GLU A 75 -27.83 4.75 36.89
N VAL A 76 -29.06 5.11 36.55
CA VAL A 76 -29.57 5.07 35.17
C VAL A 76 -28.83 6.12 34.32
N ARG A 77 -28.61 7.32 34.85
CA ARG A 77 -27.87 8.38 34.13
C ARG A 77 -26.41 7.99 33.89
N ARG A 78 -25.74 7.39 34.87
CA ARG A 78 -24.36 6.88 34.73
C ARG A 78 -24.29 5.76 33.70
N ALA A 79 -25.18 4.78 33.78
CA ALA A 79 -25.25 3.68 32.82
C ALA A 79 -25.55 4.18 31.40
N ALA A 80 -26.40 5.21 31.27
CA ALA A 80 -26.71 5.82 29.99
C ALA A 80 -25.53 6.58 29.38
N LEU A 81 -24.81 7.37 30.19
CA LEU A 81 -23.58 8.03 29.75
C LEU A 81 -22.52 7.01 29.31
N PHE A 82 -22.36 5.94 30.09
CA PHE A 82 -21.42 4.87 29.79
C PHE A 82 -21.77 4.14 28.49
N PHE A 83 -23.05 3.91 28.21
CA PHE A 83 -23.53 3.37 26.93
C PHE A 83 -23.10 4.24 25.74
N LEU A 84 -23.23 5.57 25.86
CA LEU A 84 -22.82 6.50 24.80
C LEU A 84 -21.30 6.52 24.61
N ILE A 85 -20.52 6.51 25.70
CA ILE A 85 -19.06 6.39 25.62
C ILE A 85 -18.67 5.08 24.91
N HIS A 86 -19.28 3.97 25.30
CA HIS A 86 -19.08 2.69 24.63
C HIS A 86 -19.37 2.76 23.12
N LEU A 87 -20.43 3.45 22.68
CA LEU A 87 -20.72 3.62 21.25
C LEU A 87 -19.64 4.42 20.51
N ILE A 88 -18.99 5.38 21.17
CA ILE A 88 -17.86 6.12 20.60
C ILE A 88 -16.68 5.18 20.34
N PHE A 89 -16.33 4.33 21.31
CA PHE A 89 -15.29 3.32 21.12
C PHE A 89 -15.66 2.33 20.01
N ASN A 90 -16.90 1.85 19.99
CA ASN A 90 -17.40 0.98 18.93
C ASN A 90 -17.25 1.59 17.52
N ALA A 91 -17.56 2.89 17.34
CA ALA A 91 -17.33 3.58 16.08
C ALA A 91 -15.84 3.81 15.80
N ALA A 92 -15.05 4.17 16.83
CA ALA A 92 -13.62 4.41 16.72
C ALA A 92 -12.86 3.16 16.26
N TRP A 93 -13.26 1.96 16.67
CA TRP A 93 -12.68 0.71 16.19
C TRP A 93 -12.67 0.64 14.65
N THR A 94 -13.80 0.98 14.03
CA THR A 94 -13.93 0.90 12.56
C THR A 94 -13.01 1.90 11.86
N ILE A 95 -12.86 3.10 12.44
CA ILE A 95 -11.95 4.14 11.93
C ILE A 95 -10.50 3.68 12.08
N ILE A 96 -10.11 3.10 13.22
CA ILE A 96 -8.75 2.63 13.44
C ILE A 96 -8.42 1.43 12.52
N PHE A 97 -9.33 0.47 12.43
CA PHE A 97 -9.12 -0.77 11.66
C PHE A 97 -9.14 -0.53 10.16
N PHE A 98 -10.17 0.15 9.62
CA PHE A 98 -10.31 0.34 8.17
C PHE A 98 -9.79 1.70 7.68
N GLY A 99 -9.91 2.75 8.49
CA GLY A 99 -9.44 4.10 8.15
C GLY A 99 -7.93 4.25 8.29
N PHE A 100 -7.39 3.94 9.47
CA PHE A 100 -5.93 4.00 9.72
C PHE A 100 -5.19 2.71 9.36
N GLN A 101 -5.92 1.63 9.04
CA GLN A 101 -5.34 0.36 8.62
C GLN A 101 -4.33 -0.21 9.63
N ASN A 102 -4.46 0.14 10.91
CA ASN A 102 -3.52 -0.23 11.97
C ASN A 102 -4.06 -1.41 12.79
N LEU A 103 -3.59 -2.61 12.45
CA LEU A 103 -4.06 -3.87 13.06
C LEU A 103 -3.74 -3.97 14.55
N LEU A 104 -2.58 -3.48 15.01
CA LEU A 104 -2.20 -3.54 16.42
C LEU A 104 -3.07 -2.60 17.26
N LEU A 105 -3.24 -1.35 16.80
CA LEU A 105 -4.06 -0.38 17.52
C LEU A 105 -5.53 -0.81 17.53
N ALA A 106 -6.03 -1.38 16.44
CA ALA A 106 -7.39 -1.93 16.39
C ALA A 106 -7.56 -3.13 17.33
N PHE A 107 -6.53 -3.98 17.48
CA PHE A 107 -6.56 -5.05 18.47
C PHE A 107 -6.55 -4.52 19.91
N ILE A 108 -5.75 -3.50 20.22
CA ILE A 108 -5.77 -2.90 21.57
C ILE A 108 -7.15 -2.26 21.84
N GLU A 109 -7.69 -1.53 20.87
CA GLU A 109 -9.01 -0.91 20.99
C GLU A 109 -10.09 -1.96 21.22
N ILE A 110 -10.11 -3.07 20.47
CA ILE A 110 -11.21 -4.04 20.59
C ILE A 110 -11.20 -4.74 21.96
N ILE A 111 -10.04 -4.87 22.61
CA ILE A 111 -9.93 -5.36 23.99
C ILE A 111 -10.52 -4.34 24.98
N ILE A 112 -10.25 -3.04 24.77
CA ILE A 112 -10.86 -1.97 25.57
C ILE A 112 -12.39 -1.99 25.38
N LEU A 113 -12.85 -2.05 24.13
CA LEU A 113 -14.26 -2.14 23.79
C LEU A 113 -14.93 -3.35 24.46
N TRP A 114 -14.29 -4.51 24.40
CA TRP A 114 -14.78 -5.73 25.07
C TRP A 114 -14.97 -5.51 26.58
N ALA A 115 -14.00 -4.89 27.25
CA ALA A 115 -14.08 -4.57 28.67
C ALA A 115 -15.21 -3.58 28.97
N LEU A 116 -15.39 -2.55 28.12
CA LEU A 116 -16.51 -1.61 28.22
C LEU A 116 -17.86 -2.35 28.11
N ILE A 117 -18.02 -3.29 27.18
CA ILE A 117 -19.25 -4.08 27.03
C ILE A 117 -19.52 -4.91 28.28
N ALA A 118 -18.50 -5.58 28.83
CA ALA A 118 -18.64 -6.38 30.04
C ALA A 118 -19.09 -5.53 31.24
N ILE A 119 -18.49 -4.34 31.41
CA ILE A 119 -18.87 -3.38 32.46
C ILE A 119 -20.30 -2.86 32.23
N LEU A 120 -20.66 -2.54 30.99
CA LEU A 120 -21.98 -2.07 30.61
C LEU A 120 -23.06 -3.12 30.95
N ILE A 121 -22.81 -4.39 30.63
CA ILE A 121 -23.68 -5.53 30.99
C ILE A 121 -23.85 -5.61 32.51
N ALA A 122 -22.77 -5.50 33.28
CA ALA A 122 -22.83 -5.53 34.74
C ALA A 122 -23.67 -4.37 35.32
N GLN A 123 -23.54 -3.16 34.78
CA GLN A 123 -24.35 -2.01 35.17
C GLN A 123 -25.82 -2.19 34.80
N PHE A 124 -26.11 -2.62 33.56
CA PHE A 124 -27.48 -2.84 33.09
C PHE A 124 -28.17 -3.96 33.86
N ARG A 125 -27.44 -5.01 34.27
CA ARG A 125 -27.99 -6.11 35.06
C ARG A 125 -28.53 -5.66 36.41
N LYS A 126 -27.86 -4.70 37.07
CA LYS A 126 -28.29 -4.12 38.34
C LYS A 126 -29.60 -3.33 38.22
N ILE A 127 -29.84 -2.71 37.06
CA ILE A 127 -31.01 -1.88 36.79
C ILE A 127 -32.17 -2.70 36.21
N TYR A 128 -31.90 -3.52 35.18
CA TYR A 128 -32.87 -4.36 34.51
C TYR A 128 -32.21 -5.55 33.79
N LYS A 129 -32.41 -6.77 34.32
CA LYS A 129 -31.76 -8.00 33.84
C LYS A 129 -31.90 -8.24 32.33
N TRP A 130 -33.08 -7.97 31.76
CA TRP A 130 -33.33 -8.25 30.35
C TRP A 130 -32.61 -7.28 29.40
N ALA A 131 -32.34 -6.04 29.83
CA ALA A 131 -31.50 -5.14 29.06
C ALA A 131 -30.07 -5.70 28.93
N ALA A 132 -29.52 -6.25 30.01
CA ALA A 132 -28.21 -6.88 30.00
C ALA A 132 -28.16 -8.13 29.11
N VAL A 133 -29.21 -8.97 29.13
CA VAL A 133 -29.28 -10.18 28.29
C VAL A 133 -29.21 -9.85 26.80
N LEU A 134 -29.84 -8.75 26.36
CA LEU A 134 -29.80 -8.33 24.95
C LEU A 134 -28.39 -7.92 24.46
N LEU A 135 -27.46 -7.63 25.38
CA LEU A 135 -26.07 -7.31 25.06
C LEU A 135 -25.15 -8.55 25.04
N ILE A 136 -25.63 -9.73 25.46
CA ILE A 136 -24.82 -10.96 25.46
C ILE A 136 -24.42 -11.37 24.03
N PRO A 137 -25.31 -11.40 23.02
CA PRO A 137 -24.92 -11.71 21.64
C PRO A 137 -23.84 -10.77 21.12
N TYR A 138 -23.88 -9.51 21.53
CA TYR A 138 -22.86 -8.52 21.18
C TYR A 138 -21.51 -8.84 21.82
N LEU A 139 -21.46 -9.15 23.12
CA LEU A 139 -20.21 -9.54 23.77
C LEU A 139 -19.61 -10.81 23.14
N ILE A 140 -20.44 -11.79 22.76
CA ILE A 140 -19.99 -13.01 22.07
C ILE A 140 -19.35 -12.65 20.72
N TRP A 141 -20.01 -11.79 19.94
CA TRP A 141 -19.48 -11.34 18.65
C TRP A 141 -18.15 -10.59 18.80
N VAL A 142 -18.04 -9.70 19.79
CA VAL A 142 -16.79 -8.96 20.04
C VAL A 142 -15.67 -9.86 20.56
N SER A 143 -15.99 -10.91 21.34
CA SER A 143 -15.00 -11.95 21.68
C SER A 143 -14.44 -12.64 20.44
N PHE A 144 -15.31 -13.02 19.49
CA PHE A 144 -14.88 -13.60 18.21
C PHE A 144 -14.03 -12.58 17.42
N ALA A 145 -14.50 -11.34 17.33
CA ALA A 145 -13.79 -10.28 16.63
C ALA A 145 -12.42 -9.99 17.25
N ALA A 146 -12.26 -10.09 18.57
CA ALA A 146 -10.97 -9.93 19.24
C ALA A 146 -9.97 -11.01 18.83
N VAL A 147 -10.41 -12.28 18.75
CA VAL A 147 -9.58 -13.39 18.25
C VAL A 147 -9.22 -13.20 16.78
N LEU A 148 -10.17 -12.72 15.96
CA LEU A 148 -9.93 -12.38 14.56
C LEU A 148 -8.91 -11.25 14.42
N ASN A 149 -9.04 -10.16 15.18
CA ASN A 149 -8.10 -9.02 15.17
C ASN A 149 -6.69 -9.47 15.55
N PHE A 150 -6.56 -10.27 16.61
CA PHE A 150 -5.27 -10.83 17.02
C PHE A 150 -4.65 -11.68 15.92
N SER A 151 -5.47 -12.52 15.27
CA SER A 151 -4.99 -13.41 14.21
C SER A 151 -4.58 -12.64 12.96
N LEU A 152 -5.34 -11.62 12.57
CA LEU A 152 -4.99 -10.71 11.48
C LEU A 152 -3.70 -9.97 11.78
N TRP A 153 -3.56 -9.41 12.98
CA TRP A 153 -2.31 -8.78 13.40
C TRP A 153 -1.16 -9.77 13.32
N LYS A 154 -1.28 -10.96 13.92
CA LYS A 154 -0.21 -11.95 13.95
C LYS A 154 0.23 -12.43 12.56
N LEU A 155 -0.73 -12.70 11.66
CA LEU A 155 -0.44 -13.15 10.30
C LEU A 155 0.23 -12.06 9.45
N ASN A 156 -0.09 -10.79 9.73
CA ASN A 156 0.43 -9.63 9.02
C ASN A 156 1.44 -8.84 9.87
N ALA A 157 2.02 -9.45 10.92
CA ALA A 157 3.01 -8.81 11.80
C ALA A 157 4.43 -8.94 11.28
N SER A 158 4.70 -9.89 10.37
CA SER A 158 6.01 -10.04 9.71
C SER A 158 6.34 -8.88 8.77
N SER A 159 5.35 -8.09 8.33
CA SER A 159 5.55 -6.78 7.68
C SER A 159 5.75 -5.63 8.69
N LEU A 160 5.47 -5.86 9.98
CA LEU A 160 5.67 -4.91 11.09
C LEU A 160 7.00 -5.14 11.86
N GLY A 161 7.75 -6.18 11.49
CA GLY A 161 9.09 -6.46 12.01
C GLY A 161 10.17 -5.47 11.55
N ASP A 162 9.87 -4.65 10.54
CA ASP A 162 10.72 -3.57 10.03
C ASP A 162 10.15 -2.16 10.35
N SER A 163 9.11 -2.04 11.19
CA SER A 163 8.53 -0.74 11.58
C SER A 163 9.33 -0.01 12.70
N GLY A 164 10.61 -0.31 12.82
CA GLY A 164 11.57 0.41 13.67
C GLY A 164 12.53 1.31 12.87
N ASN A 165 12.46 1.29 11.54
CA ASN A 165 13.21 2.20 10.69
C ASN A 165 12.22 2.89 9.75
N THR A 166 11.77 4.10 10.09
CA THR A 166 11.59 5.11 9.05
C THR A 166 12.98 5.34 8.43
N GLY A 167 13.43 4.38 7.63
CA GLY A 167 14.43 4.63 6.62
C GLY A 167 13.80 5.72 5.78
N GLN A 168 14.33 6.93 5.93
CA GLN A 168 14.00 8.05 5.09
C GLN A 168 13.99 7.52 3.66
N ILE A 169 12.84 7.54 2.99
CA ILE A 169 12.77 7.06 1.61
C ILE A 169 13.59 8.05 0.82
N THR A 170 14.72 7.58 0.32
CA THR A 170 15.71 8.43 -0.37
C THR A 170 15.64 8.25 -1.87
N ASN A 171 15.03 7.16 -2.35
CA ASN A 171 15.02 6.79 -3.75
C ASN A 171 13.70 6.09 -4.16
N PHE A 172 13.54 5.92 -5.48
CA PHE A 172 12.37 5.31 -6.09
C PHE A 172 12.17 3.85 -5.66
N ASP A 173 13.25 3.05 -5.59
CA ASP A 173 13.15 1.63 -5.25
C ASP A 173 12.65 1.43 -3.81
N GLU A 174 13.10 2.27 -2.88
CA GLU A 174 12.59 2.31 -1.50
C GLU A 174 11.11 2.71 -1.44
N CYS A 175 10.71 3.69 -2.25
CA CYS A 175 9.31 4.12 -2.33
C CYS A 175 8.40 2.99 -2.84
N VAL A 176 8.81 2.27 -3.89
CA VAL A 176 8.07 1.13 -4.45
C VAL A 176 8.06 -0.03 -3.46
N LYS A 177 9.21 -0.34 -2.84
CA LYS A 177 9.33 -1.41 -1.84
C LYS A 177 8.48 -1.14 -0.60
N ALA A 178 8.25 0.13 -0.26
CA ALA A 178 7.33 0.54 0.80
C ALA A 178 5.84 0.42 0.41
N GLY A 179 5.53 0.04 -0.84
CA GLY A 179 4.17 -0.23 -1.31
C GLY A 179 3.39 1.02 -1.73
N TYR A 180 4.08 2.13 -1.99
CA TYR A 180 3.44 3.38 -2.42
C TYR A 180 3.04 3.35 -3.91
N PRO A 181 2.01 4.13 -4.29
CA PRO A 181 1.50 4.14 -5.66
C PRO A 181 2.56 4.65 -6.65
N VAL A 182 2.76 3.88 -7.72
CA VAL A 182 3.54 4.28 -8.90
C VAL A 182 2.59 4.87 -9.93
N LEU A 183 2.86 6.09 -10.37
CA LEU A 183 2.13 6.79 -11.42
C LEU A 183 2.48 6.20 -12.79
N GLU A 184 1.47 6.12 -13.66
CA GLU A 184 1.64 5.76 -15.07
C GLU A 184 2.29 6.93 -15.84
N SER A 185 3.58 7.17 -15.59
CA SER A 185 4.40 8.19 -16.24
C SER A 185 5.73 7.59 -16.74
N TYR A 186 6.40 8.29 -17.66
CA TYR A 186 7.78 7.98 -18.06
C TYR A 186 8.69 9.19 -17.79
N PRO A 187 9.68 9.09 -16.89
CA PRO A 187 10.02 7.92 -16.06
C PRO A 187 8.91 7.61 -15.04
N ALA A 188 8.90 6.39 -14.51
CA ALA A 188 7.96 6.02 -13.46
C ALA A 188 8.18 6.90 -12.22
N GLN A 189 7.09 7.32 -11.58
CA GLN A 189 7.14 8.15 -10.38
C GLN A 189 6.41 7.48 -9.24
N CYS A 190 7.06 7.38 -8.08
CA CYS A 190 6.45 6.86 -6.86
C CYS A 190 6.19 8.02 -5.90
N LYS A 191 5.00 8.07 -5.29
CA LYS A 191 4.62 9.15 -4.37
C LYS A 191 4.27 8.65 -2.98
N THR A 192 4.87 9.26 -1.97
CA THR A 192 4.58 8.99 -0.57
C THR A 192 3.33 9.76 -0.09
N PRO A 193 2.70 9.38 1.04
CA PRO A 193 1.47 10.01 1.52
C PRO A 193 1.62 11.46 1.98
N ASP A 194 2.84 11.86 2.35
CA ASP A 194 3.24 13.23 2.68
C ASP A 194 3.51 14.11 1.44
N GLY A 195 3.47 13.51 0.24
CA GLY A 195 3.53 14.22 -1.04
C GLY A 195 4.93 14.31 -1.65
N GLU A 196 5.95 13.69 -1.06
CA GLU A 196 7.26 13.55 -1.70
C GLU A 196 7.17 12.60 -2.90
N GLY A 197 7.84 12.98 -4.00
CA GLY A 197 7.84 12.24 -5.25
C GLY A 197 9.25 11.77 -5.60
N PHE A 198 9.40 10.47 -5.83
CA PHE A 198 10.64 9.84 -6.26
C PHE A 198 10.51 9.43 -7.71
N VAL A 199 11.51 9.77 -8.53
CA VAL A 199 11.54 9.45 -9.95
C VAL A 199 12.48 8.27 -10.16
N GLN A 200 12.05 7.29 -10.95
CA GLN A 200 12.88 6.17 -11.35
C GLN A 200 14.12 6.68 -12.11
N ASP A 201 15.30 6.17 -11.74
CA ASP A 201 16.52 6.44 -12.48
C ASP A 201 16.46 5.73 -13.84
N ILE A 202 16.60 6.50 -14.92
CA ILE A 202 16.67 6.00 -16.29
C ILE A 202 17.99 6.43 -16.97
N GLY A 203 18.95 6.91 -16.18
CA GLY A 203 20.16 7.55 -16.69
C GLY A 203 19.84 8.83 -17.46
N ASN A 204 20.43 9.00 -18.65
CA ASN A 204 20.24 10.18 -19.49
C ASN A 204 19.45 9.90 -20.78
N GLU A 205 18.62 8.86 -20.80
CA GLU A 205 17.85 8.47 -22.00
C GLU A 205 17.00 9.62 -22.57
N LEU A 206 16.29 10.37 -21.72
CA LEU A 206 15.47 11.50 -22.18
C LEU A 206 16.30 12.66 -22.75
N GLU A 207 17.52 12.87 -22.23
CA GLU A 207 18.43 13.88 -22.76
C GLU A 207 18.98 13.48 -24.14
N LYS A 208 19.06 12.17 -24.41
CA LYS A 208 19.63 11.60 -25.63
C LYS A 208 18.60 11.14 -26.66
N GLN A 209 17.31 11.26 -26.38
CA GLN A 209 16.23 10.77 -27.25
C GLN A 209 16.27 11.29 -28.70
N ASP A 210 16.89 12.44 -28.95
CA ASP A 210 17.01 13.03 -30.30
C ASP A 210 18.25 12.54 -31.06
N LEU A 211 19.16 11.85 -30.37
CA LEU A 211 20.43 11.33 -30.88
C LEU A 211 20.46 9.80 -30.93
N ILE A 212 19.95 9.12 -29.90
CA ILE A 212 19.95 7.66 -29.78
C ILE A 212 18.75 7.21 -28.93
N ARG A 213 18.11 6.11 -29.36
CA ARG A 213 16.94 5.49 -28.72
C ARG A 213 17.17 4.00 -28.66
N VAL A 214 17.16 3.44 -27.45
CA VAL A 214 17.36 2.00 -27.23
C VAL A 214 15.99 1.34 -27.06
N SER A 215 15.69 0.33 -27.89
CA SER A 215 14.45 -0.44 -27.78
C SER A 215 14.62 -1.65 -26.85
N SER A 216 15.82 -2.23 -26.81
CA SER A 216 16.18 -3.32 -25.89
C SER A 216 17.67 -3.23 -25.51
N PRO A 217 18.04 -3.39 -24.24
CA PRO A 217 17.15 -3.45 -23.07
C PRO A 217 16.53 -2.08 -22.76
N ARG A 218 15.48 -2.06 -21.93
CA ARG A 218 14.94 -0.83 -21.32
C ARG A 218 15.66 -0.52 -19.99
N PRO A 219 15.60 0.73 -19.49
CA PRO A 219 16.20 1.06 -18.20
C PRO A 219 15.66 0.16 -17.08
N ASN A 220 16.56 -0.27 -16.19
CA ASN A 220 16.31 -1.18 -15.06
C ASN A 220 15.83 -2.59 -15.45
N GLN A 221 15.90 -2.98 -16.73
CA GLN A 221 15.58 -4.34 -17.15
C GLN A 221 16.59 -5.34 -16.58
N ILE A 222 16.09 -6.52 -16.17
CA ILE A 222 16.94 -7.66 -15.81
C ILE A 222 17.53 -8.25 -17.09
N ILE A 223 18.86 -8.26 -17.17
CA ILE A 223 19.61 -8.76 -18.31
C ILE A 223 20.38 -10.04 -17.96
N SER A 224 20.71 -10.83 -18.98
CA SER A 224 21.59 -11.99 -18.83
C SER A 224 22.56 -12.03 -20.00
N SER A 225 23.69 -12.72 -19.84
CA SER A 225 24.69 -12.86 -20.90
C SER A 225 24.42 -14.11 -21.75
N PRO A 226 24.49 -14.03 -23.10
CA PRO A 226 24.73 -12.83 -23.90
C PRO A 226 23.51 -11.90 -23.94
N LEU A 227 23.76 -10.59 -23.96
CA LEU A 227 22.72 -9.58 -24.12
C LEU A 227 22.68 -9.08 -25.56
N VAL A 228 21.52 -9.15 -26.19
CA VAL A 228 21.24 -8.48 -27.47
C VAL A 228 20.74 -7.07 -27.19
N VAL A 229 21.36 -6.09 -27.83
CA VAL A 229 20.94 -4.69 -27.77
C VAL A 229 20.45 -4.22 -29.14
N GLU A 230 19.37 -3.47 -29.13
CA GLU A 230 18.68 -2.98 -30.33
C GLU A 230 18.16 -1.56 -30.10
N GLY A 231 18.09 -0.79 -31.17
CA GLY A 231 17.62 0.59 -31.13
C GLY A 231 17.83 1.31 -32.44
N GLU A 232 17.74 2.63 -32.39
CA GLU A 232 18.04 3.52 -33.49
C GLU A 232 18.92 4.68 -33.00
N ALA A 233 19.89 5.11 -33.81
CA ALA A 233 20.72 6.27 -33.51
C ALA A 233 20.88 7.14 -34.75
N ARG A 234 21.08 8.44 -34.57
CA ARG A 234 21.40 9.36 -35.67
C ARG A 234 22.69 8.90 -36.34
N GLY A 235 22.80 9.05 -37.66
CA GLY A 235 24.01 8.62 -38.40
C GLY A 235 25.32 9.19 -37.85
N ILE A 236 25.29 10.39 -37.27
CA ILE A 236 26.45 11.01 -36.59
C ILE A 236 26.94 10.26 -35.34
N TRP A 237 26.18 9.29 -34.83
CA TRP A 237 26.56 8.47 -33.68
C TRP A 237 27.53 7.34 -34.06
N PHE A 238 27.54 6.96 -35.35
CA PHE A 238 28.33 5.88 -35.90
C PHE A 238 29.64 6.40 -36.50
N PHE A 239 30.65 5.54 -36.47
CA PHE A 239 31.84 5.64 -37.30
C PHE A 239 32.18 4.23 -37.80
N GLU A 240 32.54 4.11 -39.08
CA GLU A 240 32.69 2.81 -39.75
C GLU A 240 31.49 1.86 -39.56
N ALA A 241 30.26 2.42 -39.60
CA ALA A 241 29.00 1.69 -39.39
C ALA A 241 28.83 1.04 -38.01
N SER A 242 29.61 1.44 -37.01
CA SER A 242 29.52 0.89 -35.66
C SER A 242 29.75 1.94 -34.58
N PHE A 243 29.46 1.57 -33.33
CA PHE A 243 29.87 2.34 -32.15
C PHE A 243 30.00 1.41 -30.92
N PRO A 244 30.83 1.77 -29.92
CA PRO A 244 31.10 0.90 -28.77
C PRO A 244 29.95 0.84 -27.76
N ILE A 245 29.79 -0.34 -27.16
CA ILE A 245 28.88 -0.59 -26.04
C ILE A 245 29.67 -1.22 -24.89
N ARG A 246 29.47 -0.71 -23.68
CA ARG A 246 30.12 -1.22 -22.46
C ARG A 246 29.09 -1.58 -21.42
N ILE A 247 29.35 -2.64 -20.66
CA ILE A 247 28.60 -2.96 -19.45
C ILE A 247 29.54 -2.80 -18.27
N LEU A 248 29.12 -1.97 -17.30
CA LEU A 248 29.83 -1.78 -16.05
C LEU A 248 28.94 -2.19 -14.89
N ASP A 249 29.57 -2.75 -13.86
CA ASP A 249 28.92 -2.93 -12.57
C ASP A 249 28.86 -1.59 -11.80
N ASP A 250 28.14 -1.57 -10.69
CA ASP A 250 27.94 -0.33 -9.91
C ASP A 250 29.21 0.11 -9.16
N SER A 251 30.21 -0.77 -9.06
CA SER A 251 31.54 -0.44 -8.56
C SER A 251 32.46 0.17 -9.63
N GLY A 252 31.97 0.28 -10.88
CA GLY A 252 32.71 0.79 -12.02
C GLY A 252 33.61 -0.24 -12.70
N ASN A 253 33.48 -1.53 -12.38
CA ASN A 253 34.23 -2.58 -13.07
C ASN A 253 33.58 -2.87 -14.42
N GLU A 254 34.39 -2.86 -15.48
CA GLU A 254 33.96 -3.24 -16.82
C GLU A 254 33.76 -4.76 -16.90
N LEU A 255 32.52 -5.19 -17.17
CA LEU A 255 32.16 -6.60 -17.25
C LEU A 255 32.26 -7.15 -18.67
N GLY A 256 32.07 -6.29 -19.67
CA GLY A 256 32.13 -6.64 -21.08
C GLY A 256 32.09 -5.40 -21.98
N VAL A 257 32.66 -5.55 -23.17
CA VAL A 257 32.66 -4.54 -24.24
C VAL A 257 32.34 -5.21 -25.56
N SER A 258 31.51 -4.57 -26.36
CA SER A 258 31.17 -5.00 -27.71
C SER A 258 30.86 -3.78 -28.58
N PHE A 259 30.35 -4.01 -29.78
CA PHE A 259 29.97 -2.97 -30.74
C PHE A 259 28.54 -3.19 -31.22
N ALA A 260 27.81 -2.10 -31.38
CA ALA A 260 26.55 -2.08 -32.13
C ALA A 260 26.88 -1.78 -33.58
N GLN A 261 26.23 -2.50 -34.49
CA GLN A 261 26.37 -2.32 -35.93
C GLN A 261 25.12 -1.67 -36.50
N ALA A 262 25.30 -0.67 -37.35
CA ALA A 262 24.23 -0.11 -38.16
C ALA A 262 23.63 -1.20 -39.05
N GLN A 263 22.30 -1.23 -39.16
CA GLN A 263 21.55 -2.18 -39.99
C GLN A 263 21.16 -1.58 -41.35
N ASP A 264 21.47 -0.31 -41.58
CA ASP A 264 21.18 0.43 -42.81
C ASP A 264 22.29 1.45 -43.11
N GLU A 265 22.14 2.23 -44.18
CA GLU A 265 23.05 3.31 -44.57
C GLU A 265 23.15 4.36 -43.45
N TRP A 266 24.33 4.45 -42.84
CA TRP A 266 24.55 5.27 -41.65
C TRP A 266 25.04 6.70 -41.94
N MET A 267 25.49 6.99 -43.17
CA MET A 267 25.96 8.32 -43.57
C MET A 267 24.78 9.26 -43.85
N THR A 268 23.91 9.43 -42.85
CA THR A 268 22.66 10.18 -42.92
C THR A 268 22.45 11.01 -41.66
N GLU A 269 21.61 12.03 -41.75
CA GLU A 269 21.13 12.77 -40.57
C GLU A 269 19.94 12.06 -39.90
N GLU A 270 19.37 11.05 -40.54
CA GLU A 270 18.21 10.30 -40.01
C GLU A 270 18.59 9.27 -38.94
N PHE A 271 17.57 8.72 -38.28
CA PHE A 271 17.73 7.59 -37.38
C PHE A 271 17.99 6.31 -38.16
N VAL A 272 19.02 5.59 -37.74
CA VAL A 272 19.53 4.35 -38.35
C VAL A 272 19.40 3.24 -37.31
N PRO A 273 18.69 2.15 -37.61
CA PRO A 273 18.59 1.03 -36.70
C PRO A 273 19.97 0.41 -36.44
N PHE A 274 20.22 0.00 -35.20
CA PHE A 274 21.43 -0.73 -34.83
C PHE A 274 21.11 -2.02 -34.08
N ARG A 275 22.05 -2.96 -34.13
CA ARG A 275 22.01 -4.20 -33.37
C ARG A 275 23.40 -4.58 -32.90
N GLY A 276 23.51 -5.02 -31.66
CA GLY A 276 24.75 -5.51 -31.07
C GLY A 276 24.48 -6.70 -30.16
N GLU A 277 25.51 -7.51 -29.93
CA GLU A 277 25.47 -8.60 -28.96
C GLU A 277 26.69 -8.49 -28.05
N ILE A 278 26.46 -8.50 -26.74
CA ILE A 278 27.51 -8.32 -25.74
C ILE A 278 27.52 -9.49 -24.76
N GLU A 279 28.63 -10.21 -24.76
CA GLU A 279 28.97 -11.15 -23.69
C GLU A 279 29.63 -10.37 -22.55
N PHE A 280 29.31 -10.73 -21.31
CA PHE A 280 29.86 -10.07 -20.14
C PHE A 280 30.11 -11.08 -19.01
N SER A 281 31.15 -10.79 -18.24
CA SER A 281 31.57 -11.61 -17.10
C SER A 281 30.59 -11.51 -15.93
N LYS A 282 30.64 -12.49 -15.01
CA LYS A 282 29.74 -12.54 -13.87
C LYS A 282 29.89 -11.26 -13.01
N PRO A 283 28.82 -10.50 -12.77
CA PRO A 283 28.87 -9.25 -12.03
C PRO A 283 29.15 -9.47 -10.54
N LEU A 284 29.80 -8.49 -9.91
CA LEU A 284 30.02 -8.46 -8.45
C LEU A 284 28.86 -7.78 -7.70
N THR A 285 28.08 -6.94 -8.39
CA THR A 285 26.90 -6.24 -7.86
C THR A 285 25.63 -6.71 -8.57
N LEU A 286 24.46 -6.46 -7.98
CA LEU A 286 23.16 -6.78 -8.59
C LEU A 286 22.73 -5.73 -9.63
N GLN A 287 23.23 -4.51 -9.50
CA GLN A 287 22.96 -3.39 -10.41
C GLN A 287 24.20 -3.02 -11.20
N GLY A 288 24.00 -2.37 -12.33
CA GLY A 288 25.07 -1.83 -13.16
C GLY A 288 24.50 -0.83 -14.17
N ARG A 289 25.32 -0.50 -15.16
CA ARG A 289 24.95 0.38 -16.26
C ARG A 289 25.47 -0.14 -17.58
N ILE A 290 24.67 0.04 -18.61
CA ILE A 290 25.10 -0.10 -20.00
C ILE A 290 25.36 1.29 -20.58
N ILE A 291 26.47 1.42 -21.29
CA ILE A 291 26.92 2.67 -21.91
C ILE A 291 26.97 2.46 -23.42
N PHE A 292 26.27 3.30 -24.16
CA PHE A 292 26.37 3.42 -25.61
C PHE A 292 27.20 4.66 -25.90
N GLU A 293 28.46 4.47 -26.28
CA GLU A 293 29.39 5.57 -26.54
C GLU A 293 29.25 5.99 -27.99
N LYS A 294 29.10 7.30 -28.24
CA LYS A 294 29.27 7.84 -29.59
C LYS A 294 30.72 7.61 -30.00
N ASP A 295 30.92 7.06 -31.19
CA ASP A 295 32.30 6.83 -31.64
C ASP A 295 33.01 8.18 -31.90
N ASN A 296 34.25 8.28 -31.45
CA ASN A 296 35.04 9.50 -31.46
C ASN A 296 36.48 9.22 -31.94
N PRO A 297 36.67 9.00 -33.25
CA PRO A 297 37.99 8.72 -33.82
C PRO A 297 38.99 9.88 -33.65
N SER A 298 38.50 11.11 -33.42
CA SER A 298 39.33 12.29 -33.22
C SER A 298 39.98 12.37 -31.83
N GLY A 299 39.41 11.65 -30.84
CA GLY A 299 39.82 11.72 -29.44
C GLY A 299 39.59 13.07 -28.76
N LEU A 300 38.94 14.03 -29.43
CA LEU A 300 38.66 15.35 -28.87
C LEU A 300 37.48 15.29 -27.90
N PRO A 301 37.59 15.83 -26.67
CA PRO A 301 36.51 15.78 -25.66
C PRO A 301 35.18 16.37 -26.13
N GLU A 302 35.22 17.38 -27.00
CA GLU A 302 34.03 18.05 -27.56
C GLU A 302 33.19 17.18 -28.51
N HIS A 303 33.75 16.05 -28.96
CA HIS A 303 33.06 15.08 -29.81
C HIS A 303 32.63 13.82 -29.06
N GLN A 304 33.01 13.71 -27.78
CA GLN A 304 32.62 12.61 -26.93
C GLN A 304 31.16 12.79 -26.49
N ASP A 305 30.36 11.75 -26.70
CA ASP A 305 29.00 11.70 -26.17
C ASP A 305 28.66 10.26 -25.76
N ALA A 306 27.73 10.09 -24.83
CA ALA A 306 27.31 8.76 -24.39
C ALA A 306 25.87 8.77 -23.83
N LEU A 307 25.18 7.66 -24.09
CA LEU A 307 23.96 7.28 -23.40
C LEU A 307 24.31 6.30 -22.28
N TYR A 308 23.92 6.64 -21.06
CA TYR A 308 24.03 5.80 -19.87
C TYR A 308 22.64 5.32 -19.51
N MET A 309 22.50 4.01 -19.29
CA MET A 309 21.24 3.41 -18.91
C MET A 309 21.45 2.40 -17.77
N PRO A 310 20.71 2.53 -16.65
CA PRO A 310 20.81 1.58 -15.55
C PRO A 310 20.23 0.23 -15.96
N ILE A 311 20.82 -0.86 -15.45
CA ILE A 311 20.44 -2.25 -15.72
C ILE A 311 20.55 -3.09 -14.44
N THR A 312 19.85 -4.22 -14.41
CA THR A 312 19.94 -5.20 -13.32
C THR A 312 20.43 -6.54 -13.89
N PHE A 313 21.27 -7.26 -13.15
CA PHE A 313 21.78 -8.58 -13.54
C PHE A 313 21.01 -9.75 -12.93
#